data_AF-Q4TE52-F1
#
_entry.id   AF-Q4TE52-F1
#
_cell.length_a   1.000
_cell.length_b   1.000
_cell.length_c   1.000
_cell.angle_alpha   90.00
_cell.angle_beta   90.00
_cell.angle_gamma   90.00
#
_symmetry.space_group_name_H-M   'P 1'
#
loop_
_entity.id
_entity.type
_entity.pdbx_description
1 polymer ?
#
loop_
_entity_poly.entity_id
_entity_poly.type
_entity_poly.pdbx_seq_one_letter_code
_entity_poly.pdbx_strand_id
1 'polypeptide(L)'
;MVLECRSFTLPQQFTPKYREPGNHNSGEDLLRTYLWRCQFLLPLVSLGLVVLAAFTGVCACLCRSLAPTLGIGILHLLAGLCTLATVCCYLAGMDLLHRVSMLPDKVDGSLGWSLYLALISSPLHMMAAALLVWAARSHSQSYYRMSAYRVA
;
A
#
# COMPACT_ATOMS: atom_id res chain seq x y z
N MET A 1 -20.00 21.43 24.09
CA MET A 1 -18.68 21.22 23.45
C MET A 1 -18.92 21.20 21.95
N VAL A 2 -18.33 22.12 21.19
CA VAL A 2 -18.41 22.12 19.73
C VAL A 2 -17.32 21.19 19.21
N LEU A 3 -17.68 20.27 18.30
CA LEU A 3 -16.71 19.39 17.64
C LEU A 3 -16.18 20.13 16.40
N GLU A 4 -14.87 20.38 16.36
CA GLU A 4 -14.21 20.97 15.20
C GLU A 4 -13.32 19.94 14.49
N CYS A 5 -13.46 19.84 13.17
CA CYS A 5 -12.52 19.07 12.36
C CYS A 5 -11.18 19.81 12.31
N ARG A 6 -10.11 19.16 12.78
CA ARG A 6 -8.74 19.65 12.60
C ARG A 6 -7.97 18.74 11.66
N SER A 7 -7.34 19.36 10.66
CA SER A 7 -6.32 18.70 9.84
C SER A 7 -5.00 18.69 10.60
N PHE A 8 -4.32 17.55 10.62
CA PHE A 8 -2.96 17.46 11.13
C PHE A 8 -1.96 17.87 10.04
N THR A 9 -0.96 18.65 10.43
CA THR A 9 0.21 18.92 9.58
C THR A 9 1.10 17.68 9.48
N LEU A 10 1.98 17.63 8.47
CA LEU A 10 2.88 16.49 8.27
C LEU A 10 3.74 16.19 9.53
N PRO A 11 4.39 17.16 10.20
CA PRO A 11 5.13 16.89 11.43
C PRO A 11 4.24 16.30 12.55
N GLN A 12 2.99 16.76 12.64
CA GLN A 12 2.02 16.23 13.61
C GLN A 12 1.61 14.78 13.31
N GLN A 13 1.69 14.32 12.07
CA GLN A 13 1.43 12.91 11.74
C GLN A 13 2.53 11.97 12.26
N PHE A 14 3.76 12.47 12.45
CA PHE A 14 4.91 11.68 12.92
C PHE A 14 5.18 11.76 14.43
N THR A 15 4.37 12.54 15.17
CA THR A 15 4.51 12.67 16.62
C THR A 15 4.33 11.31 17.29
N PRO A 16 5.13 11.00 18.33
CA PRO A 16 4.99 9.77 19.10
C PRO A 16 3.59 9.68 19.69
N LYS A 17 3.07 8.46 19.79
CA LYS A 17 1.81 8.16 20.48
C LYS A 17 2.16 7.65 21.86
N TYR A 18 1.42 8.11 22.87
CA TYR A 18 1.64 7.74 24.27
C TYR A 18 0.67 6.64 24.70
N ARG A 19 1.02 5.91 25.77
CA ARG A 19 0.15 4.86 26.33
C ARG A 19 -1.22 5.42 26.66
N GLU A 20 -1.26 6.49 27.42
CA GLU A 20 -2.46 7.28 27.67
C GLU A 20 -2.56 8.41 26.63
N PRO A 21 -3.64 8.46 25.83
CA PRO A 21 -3.81 9.50 24.80
C PRO A 21 -3.68 10.91 25.37
N GLY A 22 -2.70 11.67 24.86
CA GLY A 22 -2.44 13.05 25.27
C GLY A 22 -1.54 13.23 26.51
N ASN A 23 -1.24 12.16 27.25
CA ASN A 23 -0.37 12.22 28.43
C ASN A 23 1.07 11.82 28.10
N HIS A 24 1.95 12.81 27.95
CA HIS A 24 3.36 12.63 27.62
C HIS A 24 4.16 11.89 28.71
N ASN A 25 3.65 11.86 29.95
CA ASN A 25 4.31 11.20 31.08
C ASN A 25 4.04 9.68 31.13
N SER A 26 3.06 9.18 30.37
CA SER A 26 2.67 7.76 30.37
C SER A 26 3.64 6.83 29.61
N GLY A 27 4.67 7.40 28.98
CA GLY A 27 5.63 6.70 28.13
C GLY A 27 5.09 6.45 26.71
N GLU A 28 6.01 6.26 25.77
CA GLU A 28 5.67 6.05 24.36
C GLU A 28 5.08 4.65 24.12
N ASP A 29 3.99 4.61 23.36
CA ASP A 29 3.43 3.40 22.77
C ASP A 29 4.06 3.18 21.39
N LEU A 30 5.20 2.48 21.38
CA LEU A 30 5.98 2.22 20.17
C LEU A 30 5.14 1.55 19.08
N LEU A 31 4.30 0.58 19.44
CA LEU A 31 3.49 -0.15 18.49
C LEU A 31 2.51 0.80 17.79
N ARG A 32 1.76 1.59 18.55
CA ARG A 32 0.84 2.59 18.00
C ARG A 32 1.57 3.66 17.19
N THR A 33 2.74 4.12 17.65
CA THR A 33 3.57 5.08 16.90
C THR A 33 3.95 4.51 15.52
N TYR A 34 4.50 3.29 15.44
CA TYR A 34 4.95 2.73 14.17
C TYR A 34 3.79 2.36 13.25
N LEU A 35 2.68 1.82 13.77
CA LEU A 35 1.48 1.56 12.97
C LEU A 35 0.95 2.84 12.30
N TRP A 36 0.92 3.95 13.05
CA TRP A 36 0.48 5.25 12.54
C TRP A 36 1.43 5.81 11.48
N ARG A 37 2.74 5.67 11.66
CA ARG A 37 3.74 6.08 10.66
C ARG A 37 3.64 5.23 9.39
N CYS A 38 3.46 3.92 9.53
CA CYS A 38 3.28 2.99 8.41
C CYS A 38 2.04 3.35 7.58
N GLN A 39 0.94 3.76 8.22
CA GLN A 39 -0.27 4.21 7.52
C GLN A 39 0.00 5.37 6.55
N PHE A 40 0.97 6.24 6.83
CA PHE A 40 1.33 7.34 5.95
C PHE A 40 2.43 6.97 4.94
N LEU A 41 3.45 6.24 5.37
CA LEU A 41 4.61 5.90 4.53
C LEU A 41 4.28 4.83 3.48
N LEU A 42 3.53 3.79 3.83
CA LEU A 42 3.27 2.66 2.93
C LEU A 42 2.46 3.06 1.68
N PRO A 43 1.45 3.96 1.74
CA PRO A 43 0.78 4.47 0.55
C PRO A 43 1.71 5.23 -0.39
N LEU A 44 2.66 6.01 0.14
CA LEU A 44 3.64 6.74 -0.66
C LEU A 44 4.59 5.79 -1.37
N VAL A 45 5.04 4.74 -0.67
CA VAL A 45 5.86 3.66 -1.27
C VAL A 45 5.07 2.95 -2.36
N SER A 46 3.82 2.58 -2.10
CA SER A 46 2.93 1.95 -3.09
C SER A 46 2.77 2.80 -4.35
N LEU A 47 2.49 4.11 -4.18
CA LEU A 47 2.38 5.06 -5.28
C LEU A 47 3.69 5.14 -6.10
N GLY A 48 4.83 5.23 -5.43
CA GLY A 48 6.14 5.25 -6.09
C GLY A 48 6.40 3.99 -6.92
N LEU A 49 6.04 2.81 -6.40
CA LEU A 49 6.17 1.53 -7.11
C LEU A 49 5.28 1.47 -8.36
N VAL A 50 4.04 1.97 -8.27
CA VAL A 50 3.12 2.02 -9.42
C VAL A 50 3.62 3.00 -10.50
N VAL A 51 4.13 4.17 -10.10
CA VAL A 51 4.72 5.14 -11.03
C VAL A 51 5.95 4.55 -11.73
N LEU A 52 6.81 3.86 -11.00
CA LEU A 52 7.97 3.17 -11.58
C LEU A 52 7.55 2.06 -12.55
N ALA A 53 6.52 1.29 -12.21
CA ALA A 53 5.96 0.26 -13.08
C ALA A 53 5.42 0.85 -14.38
N ALA A 54 4.67 1.97 -14.29
CA ALA A 54 4.14 2.68 -15.44
C ALA A 54 5.26 3.23 -16.33
N PHE A 55 6.27 3.87 -15.73
CA PHE A 55 7.44 4.39 -16.47
C PHE A 55 8.18 3.26 -17.20
N THR A 56 8.44 2.15 -16.51
CA THR A 56 9.06 0.96 -17.09
C THR A 56 8.24 0.41 -18.26
N GLY A 57 6.91 0.36 -18.14
CA GLY A 57 6.00 -0.04 -19.20
C GLY A 57 6.06 0.87 -20.42
N VAL A 58 6.06 2.19 -20.23
CA VAL A 58 6.18 3.16 -21.33
C VAL A 58 7.52 2.99 -22.05
N CYS A 59 8.63 2.89 -21.32
CA CYS A 59 9.94 2.64 -21.91
C CYS A 59 9.97 1.30 -22.69
N ALA A 60 9.34 0.25 -22.16
CA ALA A 60 9.23 -1.05 -22.81
C ALA A 60 8.50 -0.95 -24.15
N CYS A 61 7.38 -0.21 -24.19
CA CYS A 61 6.61 0.04 -25.40
C CYS A 61 7.42 0.82 -26.44
N LEU A 62 8.13 1.87 -26.03
CA LEU A 62 9.00 2.66 -26.92
C LEU A 62 10.13 1.80 -27.52
N CYS A 63 10.71 0.92 -26.72
CA CYS A 63 11.76 -0.02 -27.13
C CYS A 63 11.22 -1.30 -27.81
N ARG A 64 9.89 -1.46 -27.94
CA ARG A 64 9.20 -2.67 -28.45
C ARG A 64 9.67 -3.97 -27.77
N SER A 65 9.97 -3.92 -26.47
CA SER A 65 10.50 -5.05 -25.71
C SER A 65 9.49 -5.54 -24.68
N LEU A 66 9.25 -6.85 -24.66
CA LEU A 66 8.43 -7.52 -23.63
C LEU A 66 9.27 -8.04 -22.45
N ALA A 67 10.60 -7.82 -22.48
CA ALA A 67 11.50 -8.26 -21.41
C ALA A 67 11.16 -7.71 -20.01
N PRO A 68 10.72 -6.45 -19.82
CA PRO A 68 10.49 -5.92 -18.47
C PRO A 68 9.15 -6.35 -17.86
N THR A 69 8.31 -7.11 -18.58
CA THR A 69 6.96 -7.50 -18.12
C THR A 69 6.98 -8.19 -16.75
N LEU A 70 7.98 -9.05 -16.48
CA LEU A 70 8.14 -9.69 -15.17
C LEU A 70 8.43 -8.67 -14.06
N GLY A 71 9.32 -7.71 -14.34
CA GLY A 71 9.67 -6.64 -13.39
C GLY A 71 8.48 -5.75 -13.06
N ILE A 72 7.69 -5.37 -14.08
CA ILE A 72 6.44 -4.60 -13.89
C ILE A 72 5.46 -5.39 -13.00
N GLY A 73 5.34 -6.70 -13.21
CA GLY A 73 4.53 -7.57 -12.36
C GLY A 73 4.97 -7.58 -10.90
N ILE A 74 6.28 -7.67 -10.63
CA ILE A 74 6.84 -7.63 -9.26
C ILE A 74 6.56 -6.27 -8.61
N LEU A 75 6.73 -5.17 -9.34
CA LEU A 75 6.43 -3.82 -8.82
C LEU A 75 4.95 -3.69 -8.41
N HIS A 76 4.02 -4.20 -9.23
CA HIS A 76 2.60 -4.23 -8.87
C HIS A 76 2.30 -5.12 -7.66
N LEU A 77 2.97 -6.27 -7.53
CA LEU A 77 2.79 -7.14 -6.36
C LEU A 77 3.21 -6.42 -5.08
N LEU A 78 4.39 -5.79 -5.09
CA LEU A 78 4.90 -5.03 -3.95
C LEU A 78 3.99 -3.84 -3.61
N ALA A 79 3.50 -3.11 -4.62
CA ALA A 79 2.55 -2.02 -4.41
C ALA A 79 1.26 -2.52 -3.74
N GLY A 80 0.70 -3.65 -4.22
CA GLY A 80 -0.47 -4.29 -3.61
C GLY A 80 -0.22 -4.67 -2.14
N LEU A 81 0.93 -5.26 -1.83
CA LEU A 81 1.31 -5.61 -0.44
C LEU A 81 1.46 -4.36 0.45
N CYS A 82 2.05 -3.27 -0.04
CA CYS A 82 2.13 -2.01 0.69
C CYS A 82 0.73 -1.42 0.97
N THR A 83 -0.17 -1.46 -0.02
CA THR A 83 -1.56 -0.99 0.15
C THR A 83 -2.32 -1.85 1.17
N LEU A 84 -2.18 -3.18 1.10
CA LEU A 84 -2.79 -4.09 2.09
C LEU A 84 -2.25 -3.86 3.49
N ALA A 85 -0.92 -3.74 3.62
CA ALA A 85 -0.27 -3.46 4.89
C ALA A 85 -0.73 -2.13 5.48
N THR A 86 -0.97 -1.10 4.65
CA THR A 86 -1.57 0.17 5.09
C THR A 86 -2.93 -0.05 5.74
N VAL A 87 -3.82 -0.81 5.09
CA VAL A 87 -5.16 -1.09 5.62
C VAL A 87 -5.06 -1.86 6.95
N CYS A 88 -4.21 -2.88 7.01
CA CYS A 88 -3.96 -3.64 8.24
C CYS A 88 -3.42 -2.74 9.36
N CYS A 89 -2.45 -1.87 9.06
CA CYS A 89 -1.89 -0.93 10.04
C CYS A 89 -2.94 0.04 10.57
N TYR A 90 -3.81 0.55 9.71
CA TYR A 90 -4.91 1.43 10.11
C TYR A 90 -5.89 0.70 11.03
N LEU A 91 -6.36 -0.48 10.63
CA LEU A 91 -7.34 -1.26 11.42
C LEU A 91 -6.76 -1.68 12.78
N ALA A 92 -5.51 -2.17 12.80
CA ALA A 92 -4.83 -2.53 14.04
C ALA A 92 -4.59 -1.31 14.94
N GLY A 93 -4.18 -0.18 14.37
CA GLY A 93 -4.02 1.08 15.11
C GLY A 93 -5.32 1.59 15.71
N MET A 94 -6.44 1.41 14.99
CA MET A 94 -7.77 1.79 15.46
C MET A 94 -8.28 0.89 16.57
N ASP A 95 -8.06 -0.43 16.48
CA ASP A 95 -8.38 -1.39 17.56
C ASP A 95 -7.60 -1.06 18.84
N LEU A 96 -6.30 -0.79 18.71
CA LEU A 96 -5.45 -0.36 19.82
C LEU A 96 -5.88 0.96 20.45
N LEU A 97 -6.44 1.88 19.65
CA LEU A 97 -6.96 3.14 20.17
C LEU A 97 -8.27 2.92 20.93
N HIS A 98 -9.21 2.15 20.38
CA HIS A 98 -10.50 1.85 21.03
C HIS A 98 -10.34 1.16 22.38
N ARG A 99 -9.30 0.33 22.56
CA ARG A 99 -9.02 -0.30 23.86
C ARG A 99 -8.64 0.67 24.96
N VAL A 100 -8.12 1.85 24.60
CA VAL A 100 -7.55 2.80 25.57
C VAL A 100 -8.33 4.10 25.65
N SER A 101 -9.09 4.45 24.62
CA SER A 101 -9.93 5.66 24.60
C SER A 101 -11.40 5.32 24.46
N MET A 102 -12.23 5.87 25.34
CA MET A 102 -13.68 5.95 25.14
C MET A 102 -13.97 6.95 24.01
N LEU A 103 -14.72 6.56 22.99
CA LEU A 103 -15.22 7.50 22.00
C LEU A 103 -16.19 8.47 22.70
N PRO A 104 -16.13 9.79 22.44
CA PRO A 104 -17.07 10.74 23.01
C PRO A 104 -18.50 10.39 22.61
N ASP A 105 -19.45 10.51 23.55
CA ASP A 105 -20.87 10.40 23.25
C ASP A 105 -21.22 11.41 22.14
N LYS A 106 -21.76 10.91 21.01
CA LYS A 106 -22.10 11.63 19.75
C LYS A 106 -21.07 11.59 18.61
N VAL A 107 -20.02 10.75 18.69
CA VAL A 107 -19.14 10.50 17.53
C VAL A 107 -19.33 9.07 17.03
N ASP A 108 -19.91 8.91 15.84
CA ASP A 108 -20.02 7.60 15.18
C ASP A 108 -18.73 7.29 14.41
N GLY A 109 -18.08 6.17 14.75
CA GLY A 109 -16.85 5.69 14.11
C GLY A 109 -17.12 5.08 12.73
N SER A 110 -17.31 5.91 11.71
CA SER A 110 -17.40 5.45 10.31
C SER A 110 -16.03 5.40 9.63
N LEU A 111 -15.84 4.42 8.74
CA LEU A 111 -14.63 4.29 7.94
C LEU A 111 -14.71 5.21 6.71
N GLY A 112 -13.61 5.88 6.40
CA GLY A 112 -13.53 6.76 5.23
C GLY A 112 -13.51 5.98 3.90
N TRP A 113 -14.07 6.58 2.85
CA TRP A 113 -14.05 6.04 1.48
C TRP A 113 -12.66 5.67 0.97
N SER A 114 -11.64 6.44 1.33
CA SER A 114 -10.25 6.16 0.95
C SER A 114 -9.77 4.80 1.44
N LEU A 115 -10.24 4.33 2.61
CA LEU A 115 -9.88 3.01 3.13
C LEU A 115 -10.53 1.89 2.30
N TYR A 116 -11.80 2.05 1.91
CA TYR A 116 -12.48 1.11 1.00
C TYR A 116 -11.80 1.05 -0.36
N LEU A 117 -11.40 2.21 -0.91
CA LEU A 117 -10.66 2.27 -2.17
C LEU A 117 -9.29 1.58 -2.06
N ALA A 118 -8.58 1.73 -0.94
CA ALA A 118 -7.34 1.00 -0.69
C ALA A 118 -7.57 -0.53 -0.63
N LEU A 119 -8.66 -0.95 0.04
CA LEU A 119 -9.06 -2.36 0.12
C LEU A 119 -9.33 -2.97 -1.26
N ILE A 120 -9.97 -2.22 -2.16
CA ILE A 120 -10.26 -2.65 -3.54
C ILE A 120 -9.01 -2.57 -4.43
N SER A 121 -8.16 -1.56 -4.23
CA SER A 121 -6.95 -1.35 -5.01
C SER A 121 -5.91 -2.47 -4.82
N SER A 122 -5.74 -2.95 -3.59
CA SER A 122 -4.80 -4.04 -3.28
C SER A 122 -4.98 -5.31 -4.15
N PRO A 123 -6.16 -5.95 -4.21
CA PRO A 123 -6.37 -7.12 -5.06
C PRO A 123 -6.25 -6.80 -6.55
N LEU A 124 -6.61 -5.58 -6.99
CA LEU A 124 -6.41 -5.17 -8.37
C LEU A 124 -4.91 -5.13 -8.75
N HIS A 125 -4.05 -4.62 -7.86
CA HIS A 125 -2.61 -4.66 -8.05
C HIS A 125 -2.06 -6.09 -8.10
N MET A 126 -2.54 -6.97 -7.20
CA MET A 126 -2.13 -8.38 -7.19
C MET A 126 -2.60 -9.13 -8.46
N MET A 127 -3.80 -8.84 -8.94
CA MET A 127 -4.31 -9.40 -10.19
C MET A 127 -3.50 -8.93 -11.39
N ALA A 128 -3.19 -7.63 -11.48
CA ALA A 128 -2.31 -7.09 -12.52
C ALA A 128 -0.93 -7.77 -12.49
N ALA A 129 -0.36 -7.95 -11.30
CA ALA A 129 0.90 -8.66 -11.11
C ALA A 129 0.83 -10.11 -11.63
N ALA A 130 -0.22 -10.85 -11.27
CA ALA A 130 -0.39 -12.24 -11.70
C ALA A 130 -0.51 -12.35 -13.24
N LEU A 131 -1.28 -11.46 -13.87
CA LEU A 131 -1.44 -11.42 -15.32
C LEU A 131 -0.12 -11.09 -16.02
N LEU A 132 0.66 -10.14 -15.51
CA LEU A 132 1.97 -9.76 -16.07
C LEU A 132 3.01 -10.86 -15.92
N VAL A 133 3.07 -11.52 -14.76
CA VAL A 133 3.95 -12.68 -14.53
C VAL A 133 3.57 -13.82 -15.47
N TRP A 134 2.28 -14.08 -15.64
CA TRP A 134 1.78 -15.09 -16.58
C TRP A 134 2.16 -14.74 -18.03
N ALA A 135 1.95 -13.50 -18.46
CA ALA A 135 2.32 -13.03 -19.79
C ALA A 135 3.82 -13.15 -20.06
N ALA A 136 4.66 -12.80 -19.09
CA ALA A 136 6.11 -12.93 -19.18
C ALA A 136 6.55 -14.40 -19.37
N ARG A 137 5.93 -15.33 -18.63
CA ARG A 137 6.21 -16.77 -18.75
C ARG A 137 5.69 -17.35 -20.07
N SER A 138 4.51 -16.95 -20.51
CA SER A 138 3.94 -17.40 -21.78
C SER A 138 4.82 -16.97 -22.95
N HIS A 139 5.31 -15.73 -22.94
CA HIS A 139 6.21 -15.22 -23.97
C HIS A 139 7.56 -15.94 -24.00
N SER A 140 8.17 -16.22 -22.84
CA SER A 140 9.46 -16.92 -22.80
C SER A 140 9.35 -18.36 -23.33
N GLN A 141 8.27 -19.07 -22.99
CA GLN A 141 8.01 -20.41 -23.50
C GLN A 141 7.78 -20.41 -25.02
N SER A 142 7.04 -19.43 -25.54
CA SER A 142 6.80 -19.29 -26.99
C SER A 142 8.10 -18.98 -27.76
N TYR A 143 8.92 -18.08 -27.23
CA TYR A 143 10.23 -17.75 -27.81
C TYR A 143 11.18 -18.95 -27.84
N TYR A 144 11.24 -19.70 -26.73
CA TYR A 144 12.04 -20.93 -26.64
C TYR A 144 11.60 -21.96 -27.68
N ARG A 145 10.29 -22.19 -27.83
CA ARG A 145 9.76 -23.10 -28.85
C ARG A 145 10.13 -22.66 -30.26
N MET A 146 9.97 -21.38 -30.59
CA MET A 146 10.36 -20.86 -31.92
C MET A 146 11.87 -21.01 -32.18
N SER A 147 12.73 -20.81 -31.17
CA SER A 147 14.16 -21.05 -31.32
C SER A 147 14.48 -22.53 -31.57
N ALA A 148 13.80 -23.46 -30.87
CA ALA A 148 14.00 -24.89 -31.06
C ALA A 148 13.60 -25.34 -32.47
N TYR A 149 12.47 -24.85 -33.00
CA TYR A 149 12.03 -25.16 -34.37
C TYR A 149 12.91 -24.57 -35.47
N ARG A 150 13.70 -23.53 -35.18
CA ARG A 150 14.65 -22.96 -36.17
C ARG A 150 15.97 -23.72 -36.25
N VAL A 151 16.27 -24.54 -35.26
CA VAL A 151 17.55 -25.27 -35.17
C VAL A 151 17.40 -26.75 -35.55
N ALA A 152 16.16 -27.27 -35.57
CA ALA A 152 15.79 -28.58 -36.10
C ALA A 152 15.53 -28.51 -37.61
#